data_AF-A0A9Q7UIH4-F1
#
_entry.id   AF-A0A9Q7UIH4-F1
#
_cell.length_a   1.000
_cell.length_b   1.000
_cell.length_c   1.000
_cell.angle_alpha   90.00
_cell.angle_beta   90.00
_cell.angle_gamma   90.00
#
_symmetry.space_group_name_H-M   'P 1'
#
loop_
_entity.id
_entity.type
_entity.pdbx_description
1 polymer ?
#
loop_
_entity_poly.entity_id
_entity_poly.type
_entity_poly.pdbx_seq_one_letter_code
_entity_poly.pdbx_strand_id
1 'polypeptide(L)'
;MTFKNLTLYTTSAVLILDTDGNRVMAKYYQPPHAANFLSTATAAQQNAVAATTPQLSAKNPLATLKEQRAFEKAIFDKTKRATGDIILYDSQLVLFKASLDVIFYVVGPAAENELMLSGLLSAFYDATSMLVRHQVEKRAILENLDLVTLALDETVDDGIILETDSTTIASRVSRPRPDVNEIQINEQTIMSAYSSLKERVAQRILQGGL
;
A
#
# COMPACT_ATOMS: atom_id res chain seq x y z
N MET A 1 -24.02 25.27 -6.93
CA MET A 1 -22.59 24.94 -7.05
C MET A 1 -22.36 23.63 -6.32
N THR A 2 -22.11 22.54 -7.05
CA THR A 2 -21.71 21.26 -6.46
C THR A 2 -20.29 21.43 -5.94
N PHE A 3 -20.10 21.40 -4.62
CA PHE A 3 -18.77 21.37 -4.03
C PHE A 3 -18.12 20.05 -4.44
N LYS A 4 -17.02 20.12 -5.20
CA LYS A 4 -16.22 18.94 -5.56
C LYS A 4 -15.48 18.49 -4.30
N ASN A 5 -15.53 17.19 -4.01
CA ASN A 5 -14.67 16.62 -2.98
C ASN A 5 -13.21 16.71 -3.48
N LEU A 6 -12.39 17.49 -2.76
CA LEU A 6 -10.98 17.74 -3.06
C LEU A 6 -10.06 17.11 -2.01
N THR A 7 -10.59 16.25 -1.14
CA THR A 7 -9.78 15.55 -0.15
C THR A 7 -8.86 14.54 -0.82
N LEU A 8 -7.68 14.34 -0.23
CA LEU A 8 -6.76 13.27 -0.60
C LEU A 8 -6.96 12.01 0.25
N TYR A 9 -7.68 12.12 1.38
CA TYR A 9 -8.04 10.98 2.20
C TYR A 9 -9.12 10.18 1.47
N THR A 10 -8.79 9.03 0.92
CA THR A 10 -9.70 8.23 0.08
C THR A 10 -9.93 6.84 0.69
N THR A 11 -8.95 6.36 1.44
CA THR A 11 -8.93 5.02 2.02
C THR A 11 -9.12 5.09 3.53
N SER A 12 -10.09 4.35 4.04
CA SER A 12 -10.39 4.23 5.47
C SER A 12 -9.71 3.00 6.09
N ALA A 13 -9.60 1.90 5.36
CA ALA A 13 -8.88 0.71 5.81
C ALA A 13 -8.40 -0.17 4.66
N VAL A 14 -7.33 -0.93 4.91
CA VAL A 14 -6.89 -2.05 4.07
C VAL A 14 -6.76 -3.28 4.95
N LEU A 15 -7.41 -4.38 4.55
CA LEU A 15 -7.52 -5.61 5.33
C LEU A 15 -7.15 -6.82 4.47
N ILE A 16 -6.55 -7.82 5.10
CA ILE A 16 -6.40 -9.16 4.58
C ILE A 16 -7.03 -10.11 5.59
N LEU A 17 -8.07 -10.82 5.18
CA LEU A 17 -8.73 -11.84 5.98
C LEU A 17 -8.49 -13.22 5.35
N ASP A 18 -8.50 -14.27 6.16
CA ASP A 18 -8.56 -15.64 5.64
C ASP A 18 -9.98 -16.04 5.23
N THR A 19 -10.13 -17.21 4.61
CA THR A 19 -11.43 -17.78 4.23
C THR A 19 -12.33 -18.17 5.40
N ASP A 20 -11.84 -18.09 6.64
CA ASP A 20 -12.61 -18.32 7.86
C ASP A 20 -13.04 -16.99 8.53
N GLY A 21 -12.64 -15.85 7.96
CA GLY A 21 -12.93 -14.51 8.49
C GLY A 21 -11.99 -14.06 9.60
N ASN A 22 -10.87 -14.76 9.82
CA ASN A 22 -9.83 -14.31 10.74
C ASN A 22 -8.92 -13.28 10.06
N ARG A 23 -8.52 -12.28 10.85
CA ARG A 23 -7.59 -11.23 10.44
C ARG A 23 -6.19 -11.82 10.23
N VAL A 24 -5.66 -11.67 9.02
CA VAL A 24 -4.24 -11.86 8.70
C VAL A 24 -3.50 -10.53 8.89
N MET A 25 -4.02 -9.46 8.29
CA MET A 25 -3.50 -8.09 8.43
C MET A 25 -4.67 -7.11 8.42
N ALA A 26 -4.57 -6.04 9.21
CA ALA A 26 -5.54 -4.94 9.15
C ALA A 26 -4.86 -3.62 9.49
N LYS A 27 -5.00 -2.63 8.61
CA LYS A 27 -4.58 -1.26 8.84
C LYS A 27 -5.77 -0.34 8.65
N TYR A 28 -6.11 0.40 9.70
CA TYR A 28 -7.19 1.39 9.70
C TYR A 28 -6.55 2.78 9.73
N TYR A 29 -6.96 3.63 8.81
CA TYR A 29 -6.40 4.96 8.66
C TYR A 29 -7.27 6.01 9.35
N GLN A 30 -6.62 7.00 9.96
CA GLN A 30 -7.27 8.14 10.58
C GLN A 30 -6.56 9.38 10.03
N PRO A 31 -7.27 10.30 9.36
CA PRO A 31 -6.67 11.52 8.86
C PRO A 31 -6.02 12.35 9.99
N PRO A 32 -4.68 12.42 10.11
CA PRO A 32 -4.04 13.09 11.24
C PRO A 32 -4.19 14.62 11.13
N HIS A 33 -4.30 15.15 9.91
CA HIS A 33 -4.39 16.58 9.63
C HIS A 33 -5.81 17.08 9.37
N ALA A 34 -6.83 16.22 9.47
CA ALA A 34 -8.22 16.63 9.28
C ALA A 34 -8.67 17.70 10.29
N ALA A 35 -8.23 17.59 11.55
CA ALA A 35 -8.55 18.56 12.59
C ALA A 35 -8.02 19.98 12.27
N ASN A 36 -6.83 20.06 11.66
CA ASN A 36 -6.23 21.34 11.29
C ASN A 36 -7.03 22.02 10.17
N PHE A 37 -7.48 21.26 9.17
CA PHE A 37 -8.29 21.78 8.07
C PHE A 37 -9.63 22.35 8.56
N LEU A 38 -10.27 21.66 9.51
CA LEU A 38 -11.54 22.09 10.10
C LEU A 38 -11.38 23.37 10.95
N SER A 39 -10.25 23.53 11.64
CA SER A 39 -9.97 24.69 12.51
C SER A 39 -9.77 26.00 11.75
N THR A 40 -9.30 25.93 10.51
CA THR A 40 -9.08 27.10 9.64
C THR A 40 -10.28 27.43 8.74
N ALA A 41 -11.27 26.55 8.66
CA ALA A 41 -12.44 26.71 7.80
C ALA A 41 -13.53 27.54 8.49
N THR A 42 -14.19 28.43 7.74
CA THR A 42 -15.36 29.18 8.23
C THR A 42 -16.54 28.23 8.55
N ALA A 43 -17.47 28.63 9.41
CA ALA A 43 -18.62 27.80 9.79
C ALA A 43 -19.47 27.31 8.59
N ALA A 44 -19.55 28.11 7.52
CA ALA A 44 -20.21 27.70 6.27
C ALA A 44 -19.42 26.63 5.50
N GLN A 45 -18.07 26.69 5.53
CA GLN A 45 -17.20 25.66 4.96
C GLN A 45 -17.22 24.38 5.80
N GLN A 46 -17.27 24.47 7.14
CA GLN A 46 -17.37 23.29 7.99
C GLN A 46 -18.64 22.46 7.70
N ASN A 47 -19.79 23.12 7.50
CA ASN A 47 -21.04 22.44 7.12
C ASN A 47 -21.00 21.85 5.70
N ALA A 48 -20.34 22.54 4.75
CA ALA A 48 -20.15 21.99 3.40
C ALA A 48 -19.21 20.77 3.40
N VAL A 49 -18.12 20.82 4.17
CA VAL A 49 -17.14 19.74 4.32
C VAL A 49 -17.77 18.52 5.02
N ALA A 50 -18.64 18.70 6.01
CA ALA A 50 -19.38 17.60 6.63
C ALA A 50 -20.34 16.90 5.64
N ALA A 51 -20.90 17.64 4.68
CA ALA A 51 -21.84 17.11 3.69
C ALA A 51 -21.15 16.45 2.47
N THR A 52 -19.97 16.96 2.06
CA THR A 52 -19.27 16.47 0.86
C THR A 52 -18.03 15.64 1.14
N THR A 53 -17.49 15.73 2.34
CA THR A 53 -16.20 15.15 2.71
C THR A 53 -16.24 14.61 4.16
N PRO A 54 -17.06 13.57 4.42
CA PRO A 54 -17.25 13.03 5.77
C PRO A 54 -15.95 12.55 6.44
N GLN A 55 -14.90 12.23 5.66
CA GLN A 55 -13.57 11.86 6.18
C GLN A 55 -12.86 12.97 6.96
N LEU A 56 -13.12 14.24 6.68
CA LEU A 56 -12.44 15.36 7.34
C LEU A 56 -13.10 15.76 8.67
N SER A 57 -14.31 15.26 8.94
CA SER A 57 -15.12 15.63 10.10
C SER A 57 -15.30 14.48 11.10
N ALA A 58 -15.24 13.23 10.64
CA ALA A 58 -15.46 12.07 11.49
C ALA A 58 -14.15 11.52 12.09
N LYS A 59 -14.08 11.52 13.43
CA LYS A 59 -13.28 10.53 14.17
C LYS A 59 -13.62 9.15 13.58
N ASN A 60 -12.63 8.34 13.22
CA ASN A 60 -12.86 7.07 12.53
C ASN A 60 -13.80 6.22 13.40
N PRO A 61 -14.98 5.80 12.89
CA PRO A 61 -15.95 5.01 13.65
C PRO A 61 -15.43 3.60 14.02
N LEU A 62 -14.25 3.21 13.52
CA LEU A 62 -13.60 1.92 13.75
C LEU A 62 -12.35 2.04 14.65
N ALA A 63 -12.35 2.98 15.58
CA ALA A 63 -11.21 3.24 16.47
C ALA A 63 -10.95 2.09 17.46
N THR A 64 -11.99 1.35 17.88
CA THR A 64 -11.80 0.28 18.86
C THR A 64 -11.64 -1.09 18.21
N LEU A 65 -10.80 -1.96 18.81
CA LEU A 65 -10.62 -3.34 18.33
C LEU A 65 -11.93 -4.14 18.29
N LYS A 66 -12.87 -3.83 19.20
CA LYS A 66 -14.18 -4.47 19.24
C LYS A 66 -15.02 -4.11 18.01
N GLU A 67 -15.05 -2.83 17.66
CA GLU A 67 -15.76 -2.35 16.46
C GLU A 67 -15.11 -2.87 15.18
N GLN A 68 -13.78 -2.88 15.10
CA GLN A 68 -13.07 -3.44 13.95
C GLN A 68 -13.40 -4.92 13.73
N ARG A 69 -13.37 -5.74 14.79
CA ARG A 69 -13.72 -7.17 14.71
C ARG A 69 -15.17 -7.39 14.29
N ALA A 70 -16.09 -6.56 14.78
CA ALA A 70 -17.50 -6.63 14.40
C ALA A 70 -17.69 -6.26 12.92
N PHE A 71 -16.99 -5.21 12.46
CA PHE A 71 -17.00 -4.78 11.08
C PHE A 71 -16.40 -5.83 10.14
N GLU A 72 -15.23 -6.39 10.47
CA GLU A 72 -14.56 -7.47 9.72
C GLU A 72 -15.48 -8.68 9.54
N LYS A 73 -16.13 -9.12 10.62
CA LYS A 73 -17.09 -10.22 10.56
C LYS A 73 -18.27 -9.90 9.64
N ALA A 74 -18.81 -8.68 9.74
CA ALA A 74 -19.95 -8.27 8.94
C ALA A 74 -19.63 -8.15 7.44
N ILE A 75 -18.46 -7.61 7.07
CA ILE A 75 -18.04 -7.55 5.66
C ILE A 75 -17.74 -8.95 5.12
N PHE A 76 -17.16 -9.83 5.93
CA PHE A 76 -16.88 -11.21 5.54
C PHE A 76 -18.17 -11.99 5.23
N ASP A 77 -19.16 -11.90 6.13
CA ASP A 77 -20.47 -12.56 5.95
C ASP A 77 -21.20 -12.08 4.69
N LYS A 78 -21.04 -10.79 4.34
CA LYS A 78 -21.62 -10.19 3.13
C LYS A 78 -20.88 -10.57 1.86
N THR A 79 -19.54 -10.52 1.88
CA THR A 79 -18.72 -10.82 0.70
C THR A 79 -18.77 -12.28 0.30
N LYS A 80 -18.92 -13.21 1.26
CA LYS A 80 -19.16 -14.63 0.97
C LYS A 80 -20.42 -14.90 0.13
N ARG A 81 -21.39 -13.99 0.16
CA ARG A 81 -22.68 -14.10 -0.55
C ARG A 81 -22.78 -13.18 -1.77
N ALA A 82 -21.80 -12.31 -1.98
CA ALA A 82 -21.82 -11.32 -3.05
C ALA A 82 -21.30 -11.91 -4.37
N THR A 83 -21.92 -11.53 -5.48
CA THR A 83 -21.61 -12.03 -6.83
C THR A 83 -20.69 -11.08 -7.62
N GLY A 84 -20.03 -10.14 -6.95
CA GLY A 84 -19.13 -9.17 -7.57
C GLY A 84 -18.14 -8.62 -6.57
N ASP A 85 -17.23 -7.76 -7.01
CA ASP A 85 -16.00 -7.42 -6.26
C ASP A 85 -16.14 -6.16 -5.39
N ILE A 86 -17.37 -5.66 -5.24
CA ILE A 86 -17.68 -4.44 -4.48
C ILE A 86 -19.01 -4.60 -3.73
N ILE A 87 -19.04 -4.11 -2.49
CA ILE A 87 -20.25 -3.96 -1.68
C ILE A 87 -20.28 -2.60 -0.99
N LEU A 88 -21.49 -2.15 -0.67
CA LEU A 88 -21.71 -0.99 0.20
C LEU A 88 -22.18 -1.50 1.58
N TYR A 89 -21.47 -1.11 2.63
CA TYR A 89 -21.83 -1.44 4.02
C TYR A 89 -21.58 -0.26 4.96
N ASP A 90 -22.61 0.11 5.73
CA ASP A 90 -22.53 1.19 6.72
C ASP A 90 -21.94 2.51 6.17
N SER A 91 -22.38 2.89 4.97
CA SER A 91 -21.86 4.06 4.24
C SER A 91 -20.36 4.00 3.93
N GLN A 92 -19.78 2.80 3.86
CA GLN A 92 -18.45 2.51 3.37
C GLN A 92 -18.53 1.63 2.11
N LEU A 93 -17.83 2.04 1.05
CA LEU A 93 -17.50 1.19 -0.08
C LEU A 93 -16.43 0.20 0.35
N VAL A 94 -16.70 -1.08 0.12
CA VAL A 94 -15.78 -2.17 0.41
C VAL A 94 -15.54 -2.92 -0.89
N LEU A 95 -14.34 -2.77 -1.43
CA LEU A 95 -13.86 -3.52 -2.57
C LEU A 95 -13.07 -4.71 -2.08
N PHE A 96 -13.18 -5.84 -2.76
CA PHE A 96 -12.51 -7.05 -2.33
C PHE A 96 -12.05 -7.93 -3.47
N LYS A 97 -10.98 -8.69 -3.23
CA LYS A 97 -10.40 -9.64 -4.17
C LYS A 97 -9.98 -10.90 -3.43
N ALA A 98 -10.60 -12.02 -3.76
CA ALA A 98 -10.25 -13.33 -3.22
C ALA A 98 -9.06 -13.95 -3.97
N SER A 99 -8.18 -14.62 -3.24
CA SER A 99 -7.07 -15.42 -3.77
C SER A 99 -6.83 -16.63 -2.87
N LEU A 100 -6.95 -17.84 -3.41
CA LEU A 100 -6.76 -19.09 -2.67
C LEU A 100 -7.50 -19.08 -1.31
N ASP A 101 -6.77 -18.97 -0.21
CA ASP A 101 -7.25 -19.00 1.18
C ASP A 101 -7.23 -17.63 1.88
N VAL A 102 -7.08 -16.54 1.12
CA VAL A 102 -7.09 -15.15 1.61
C VAL A 102 -7.99 -14.23 0.77
N ILE A 103 -8.47 -13.17 1.39
CA ILE A 103 -9.30 -12.14 0.75
C ILE A 103 -8.74 -10.78 1.13
N PHE A 104 -8.43 -9.99 0.10
CA PHE A 104 -7.97 -8.62 0.22
C PHE A 104 -9.18 -7.69 0.22
N TYR A 105 -9.16 -6.67 1.08
CA TYR A 105 -10.20 -5.66 1.17
C TYR A 105 -9.60 -4.26 1.17
N VAL A 106 -10.21 -3.37 0.41
CA VAL A 106 -10.00 -1.92 0.48
C VAL A 106 -11.32 -1.28 0.87
N VAL A 107 -11.29 -0.47 1.92
CA VAL A 107 -12.46 0.21 2.47
C VAL A 107 -12.27 1.71 2.30
N GLY A 108 -13.28 2.38 1.74
CA GLY A 108 -13.37 3.83 1.68
C GLY A 108 -14.81 4.30 1.92
N PRO A 109 -15.06 5.59 2.07
CA PRO A 109 -16.41 6.13 2.24
C PRO A 109 -17.27 5.96 0.99
N ALA A 110 -18.59 5.95 1.20
CA ALA A 110 -19.62 5.87 0.15
C ALA A 110 -19.49 6.89 -1.00
N ALA A 111 -18.89 8.05 -0.74
CA ALA A 111 -18.79 9.14 -1.70
C ALA A 111 -17.50 9.12 -2.54
N GLU A 112 -16.59 8.17 -2.29
CA GLU A 112 -15.32 8.08 -2.99
C GLU A 112 -15.43 7.40 -4.35
N ASN A 113 -14.44 7.65 -5.21
CA ASN A 113 -14.37 7.04 -6.52
C ASN A 113 -13.95 5.55 -6.42
N GLU A 114 -14.90 4.66 -6.69
CA GLU A 114 -14.69 3.21 -6.70
C GLU A 114 -13.54 2.77 -7.62
N LEU A 115 -13.36 3.42 -8.77
CA LEU A 115 -12.31 3.06 -9.73
C LEU A 115 -10.90 3.31 -9.16
N MET A 116 -10.74 4.35 -8.36
CA MET A 116 -9.49 4.68 -7.69
C MET A 116 -9.19 3.66 -6.58
N LEU A 117 -10.19 3.28 -5.78
CA LEU A 117 -10.04 2.23 -4.77
C LEU A 117 -9.77 0.86 -5.41
N SER A 118 -10.33 0.59 -6.59
CA SER A 118 -10.08 -0.62 -7.36
C SER A 118 -8.65 -0.66 -7.89
N GLY A 119 -8.15 0.48 -8.37
CA GLY A 119 -6.74 0.65 -8.74
C GLY A 119 -5.80 0.38 -7.56
N LEU A 120 -6.11 0.93 -6.39
CA LEU A 120 -5.38 0.66 -5.15
C LEU A 120 -5.36 -0.83 -4.79
N LEU A 121 -6.53 -1.49 -4.78
CA LEU A 121 -6.65 -2.91 -4.47
C LEU A 121 -5.82 -3.77 -5.43
N SER A 122 -5.88 -3.45 -6.73
CA SER A 122 -5.13 -4.17 -7.77
C SER A 122 -3.62 -3.96 -7.61
N ALA A 123 -3.18 -2.71 -7.40
CA ALA A 123 -1.77 -2.37 -7.20
C ALA A 123 -1.18 -3.09 -6.00
N PHE A 124 -1.88 -3.07 -4.85
CA PHE A 124 -1.43 -3.73 -3.64
C PHE A 124 -1.42 -5.27 -3.78
N TYR A 125 -2.45 -5.84 -4.42
CA TYR A 125 -2.52 -7.27 -4.68
C TYR A 125 -1.38 -7.74 -5.59
N ASP A 126 -1.15 -7.04 -6.70
CA ASP A 126 -0.11 -7.38 -7.67
C ASP A 126 1.29 -7.20 -7.07
N ALA A 127 1.52 -6.14 -6.29
CA ALA A 127 2.77 -5.94 -5.56
C ALA A 127 3.00 -7.07 -4.53
N THR A 128 1.97 -7.44 -3.77
CA THR A 128 2.03 -8.57 -2.84
C THR A 128 2.36 -9.87 -3.58
N SER A 129 1.68 -10.13 -4.71
CA SER A 129 1.95 -11.29 -5.57
C SER A 129 3.41 -11.36 -6.02
N MET A 130 4.00 -10.24 -6.44
CA MET A 130 5.43 -10.20 -6.80
C MET A 130 6.34 -10.52 -5.61
N LEU A 131 6.05 -9.96 -4.44
CA LEU A 131 6.85 -10.14 -3.23
C LEU A 131 6.80 -11.58 -2.68
N VAL A 132 5.66 -12.25 -2.79
CA VAL A 132 5.47 -13.65 -2.35
C VAL A 132 5.66 -14.67 -3.48
N ARG A 133 6.33 -14.28 -4.58
CA ARG A 133 6.65 -15.17 -5.72
C ARG A 133 5.43 -15.84 -6.35
N HIS A 134 4.34 -15.07 -6.50
CA HIS A 134 3.06 -15.45 -7.09
C HIS A 134 2.28 -16.53 -6.34
N GLN A 135 2.68 -16.84 -5.11
CA GLN A 135 1.94 -17.73 -4.20
C GLN A 135 1.16 -16.89 -3.18
N VAL A 136 0.08 -16.25 -3.63
CA VAL A 136 -0.76 -15.42 -2.75
C VAL A 136 -1.70 -16.31 -1.94
N GLU A 137 -1.12 -16.96 -0.92
CA GLU A 137 -1.79 -17.78 0.08
C GLU A 137 -1.43 -17.31 1.50
N LYS A 138 -2.25 -17.68 2.49
CA LYS A 138 -2.09 -17.26 3.89
C LYS A 138 -0.69 -17.57 4.42
N ARG A 139 -0.18 -18.77 4.13
CA ARG A 139 1.15 -19.19 4.60
C ARG A 139 2.25 -18.29 4.04
N ALA A 140 2.26 -18.06 2.74
CA ALA A 140 3.27 -17.23 2.08
C ALA A 140 3.21 -15.75 2.51
N ILE A 141 2.01 -15.22 2.73
CA ILE A 141 1.83 -13.85 3.27
C ILE A 141 2.37 -13.77 4.70
N LEU A 142 2.09 -14.75 5.55
CA LEU A 142 2.58 -14.76 6.95
C LEU A 142 4.10 -14.95 7.03
N GLU A 143 4.69 -15.76 6.15
CA GLU A 143 6.14 -15.94 6.06
C GLU A 143 6.87 -14.67 5.59
N ASN A 144 6.20 -13.79 4.83
CA ASN A 144 6.75 -12.55 4.28
C ASN A 144 6.02 -11.30 4.76
N LEU A 145 5.46 -11.34 5.97
CA LEU A 145 4.58 -10.27 6.48
C LEU A 145 5.26 -8.90 6.52
N ASP A 146 6.56 -8.88 6.78
CA ASP A 146 7.36 -7.64 6.81
C ASP A 146 7.35 -6.94 5.44
N LEU A 147 7.57 -7.70 4.35
CA LEU A 147 7.52 -7.16 2.99
C LEU A 147 6.11 -6.72 2.61
N VAL A 148 5.09 -7.49 2.98
CA VAL A 148 3.69 -7.13 2.69
C VAL A 148 3.28 -5.85 3.41
N THR A 149 3.70 -5.69 4.67
CA THR A 149 3.41 -4.48 5.46
C THR A 149 4.14 -3.26 4.89
N LEU A 150 5.40 -3.41 4.49
CA LEU A 150 6.14 -2.34 3.81
C LEU A 150 5.53 -1.97 2.44
N ALA A 151 5.04 -2.96 1.70
CA ALA A 151 4.31 -2.71 0.45
C ALA A 151 3.03 -1.91 0.70
N LEU A 152 2.31 -2.21 1.78
CA LEU A 152 1.15 -1.42 2.16
C LEU A 152 1.53 0.03 2.48
N ASP A 153 2.63 0.26 3.19
CA ASP A 153 3.13 1.60 3.52
C ASP A 153 3.55 2.41 2.28
N GLU A 154 4.14 1.77 1.27
CA GLU A 154 4.44 2.44 -0.02
C GLU A 154 3.18 2.71 -0.85
N THR A 155 2.09 1.96 -0.63
CA THR A 155 0.86 2.11 -1.40
C THR A 155 -0.06 3.18 -0.79
N VAL A 156 -0.23 3.18 0.54
CA VAL A 156 -1.16 4.06 1.25
C VAL A 156 -0.52 4.60 2.53
N ASP A 157 -0.54 5.92 2.66
CA ASP A 157 -0.09 6.65 3.85
C ASP A 157 -1.23 7.48 4.44
N ASP A 158 -1.56 7.20 5.70
CA ASP A 158 -2.65 7.86 6.45
C ASP A 158 -4.00 7.99 5.70
N GLY A 159 -4.29 7.04 4.81
CA GLY A 159 -5.51 6.99 4.00
C GLY A 159 -5.41 7.74 2.66
N ILE A 160 -4.23 8.26 2.32
CA ILE A 160 -3.88 8.85 1.03
C ILE A 160 -3.17 7.80 0.19
N ILE A 161 -3.61 7.64 -1.05
CA ILE A 161 -2.96 6.74 -2.01
C ILE A 161 -1.68 7.43 -2.51
N LEU A 162 -0.53 6.79 -2.33
CA LEU A 162 0.78 7.31 -2.74
C LEU A 162 1.24 6.77 -4.08
N GLU A 163 1.16 5.46 -4.26
CA GLU A 163 1.68 4.75 -5.43
C GLU A 163 0.64 3.74 -5.91
N THR A 164 0.45 3.67 -7.23
CA THR A 164 -0.52 2.76 -7.86
C THR A 164 0.14 1.79 -8.85
N ASP A 165 1.45 1.92 -9.07
CA ASP A 165 2.22 0.97 -9.86
C ASP A 165 2.81 -0.14 -8.99
N SER A 166 2.33 -1.38 -9.21
CA SER A 166 2.73 -2.55 -8.43
C SER A 166 4.21 -2.89 -8.57
N THR A 167 4.80 -2.66 -9.75
CA THR A 167 6.21 -2.95 -9.99
C THR A 167 7.12 -1.99 -9.24
N THR A 168 6.75 -0.71 -9.20
CA THR A 168 7.44 0.33 -8.44
C THR A 168 7.38 0.03 -6.95
N ILE A 169 6.19 -0.28 -6.40
CA ILE A 169 5.99 -0.66 -4.99
C ILE A 169 6.90 -1.84 -4.63
N ALA A 170 6.81 -2.96 -5.37
CA ALA A 170 7.59 -4.15 -5.09
C ALA A 170 9.11 -3.88 -5.20
N SER A 171 9.53 -3.06 -6.16
CA SER A 171 10.95 -2.72 -6.35
C SER A 171 11.53 -1.83 -5.25
N ARG A 172 10.71 -0.99 -4.61
CA ARG A 172 11.16 -0.14 -3.49
C ARG A 172 11.29 -0.95 -2.21
N VAL A 173 10.34 -1.85 -1.98
CA VAL A 173 10.29 -2.69 -0.78
C VAL A 173 11.32 -3.82 -0.81
N SER A 174 11.62 -4.37 -2.00
CA SER A 174 12.56 -5.49 -2.18
C SER A 174 14.03 -5.06 -2.10
N ARG A 175 14.35 -3.77 -2.29
CA ARG A 175 15.74 -3.28 -2.19
C ARG A 175 16.19 -3.39 -0.73
N PRO A 176 17.18 -4.25 -0.42
CA PRO A 176 17.86 -4.12 0.85
C PRO A 176 18.40 -2.69 0.94
N ARG A 177 18.30 -2.03 2.10
CA ARG A 177 19.15 -0.86 2.35
C ARG A 177 20.56 -1.29 1.92
N PRO A 178 21.27 -0.54 1.06
CA PRO A 178 22.63 -0.91 0.71
C PRO A 178 23.42 -0.92 2.00
N ASP A 179 23.62 -2.12 2.54
CA ASP A 179 24.54 -2.35 3.62
C ASP A 179 25.88 -1.91 3.04
N VAL A 180 26.50 -0.89 3.63
CA VAL A 180 27.75 -0.31 3.12
C VAL A 180 28.88 -1.36 3.08
N ASN A 181 28.63 -2.54 3.67
CA ASN A 181 29.54 -3.68 3.76
C ASN A 181 29.41 -4.73 2.64
N GLU A 182 28.38 -4.66 1.77
CA GLU A 182 28.26 -5.55 0.60
C GLU A 182 28.20 -4.74 -0.69
N ILE A 183 29.25 -3.98 -0.95
CA ILE A 183 29.69 -3.89 -2.34
C ILE A 183 30.10 -5.32 -2.70
N GLN A 184 29.24 -6.04 -3.45
CA GLN A 184 29.65 -7.26 -4.13
C GLN A 184 30.72 -6.86 -5.14
N ILE A 185 31.98 -6.83 -4.68
CA ILE A 185 33.12 -6.66 -5.55
C ILE A 185 33.21 -7.94 -6.38
N ASN A 186 32.52 -7.95 -7.52
CA ASN A 186 32.61 -9.04 -8.47
C ASN A 186 34.09 -9.20 -8.85
N GLU A 187 34.65 -10.38 -8.63
CA GLU A 187 36.06 -10.69 -8.94
C GLU A 187 36.38 -10.44 -10.42
N GLN A 188 35.38 -10.50 -11.31
CA GLN A 188 35.53 -10.11 -12.72
C GLN A 188 35.75 -8.60 -12.89
N THR A 189 35.18 -7.76 -12.01
CA THR A 189 35.40 -6.31 -11.98
C THR A 189 36.81 -6.00 -11.47
N ILE A 190 37.32 -6.73 -10.47
CA ILE A 190 38.72 -6.60 -10.04
C ILE A 190 39.67 -7.05 -11.15
N MET A 191 39.39 -8.18 -11.80
CA MET A 191 40.24 -8.70 -12.88
C MET A 191 40.27 -7.79 -14.10
N SER A 192 39.15 -7.19 -14.48
CA SER A 192 39.09 -6.20 -15.57
C SER A 192 39.73 -4.86 -15.19
N ALA A 193 39.64 -4.45 -13.93
CA ALA A 193 40.37 -3.29 -13.42
C ALA A 193 41.88 -3.56 -13.42
N TYR A 194 42.33 -4.74 -12.99
CA TYR A 194 43.74 -5.14 -12.97
C TYR A 194 44.32 -5.28 -14.37
N SER A 195 43.58 -5.87 -15.32
CA SER A 195 44.01 -5.93 -16.72
C SER A 195 44.15 -4.53 -17.32
N SER A 196 43.19 -3.64 -17.05
CA SER A 196 43.23 -2.24 -17.52
C SER A 196 44.38 -1.44 -16.88
N LEU A 197 44.69 -1.69 -15.60
CA LEU A 197 45.83 -1.08 -14.90
C LEU A 197 47.16 -1.59 -15.46
N LYS A 198 47.28 -2.91 -15.64
CA LYS A 198 48.46 -3.54 -16.25
C LYS A 198 48.69 -3.00 -17.66
N GLU A 199 47.63 -2.86 -18.45
CA GLU A 199 47.70 -2.34 -19.81
C GLU A 199 48.12 -0.86 -19.84
N ARG A 200 47.58 -0.02 -18.94
CA ARG A 200 47.98 1.38 -18.80
C ARG A 200 49.43 1.54 -18.31
N VAL A 201 49.88 0.70 -17.38
CA VAL A 201 51.27 0.71 -16.89
C VAL A 201 52.22 0.24 -17.99
N ALA A 202 51.87 -0.82 -18.72
CA ALA A 202 52.65 -1.30 -19.86
C ALA A 202 52.76 -0.23 -20.95
N GLN A 203 51.66 0.45 -21.28
CA GLN A 203 51.66 1.57 -22.24
C GLN A 203 52.53 2.74 -21.76
N ARG A 204 52.50 3.09 -20.47
CA ARG A 204 53.36 4.16 -19.94
C ARG A 204 54.84 3.79 -19.92
N ILE A 205 55.18 2.53 -19.68
CA ILE A 205 56.58 2.07 -19.74
C ILE A 205 57.06 2.03 -21.20
N LEU A 206 56.20 1.64 -22.15
CA LEU A 206 56.54 1.63 -23.56
C LEU A 206 56.70 3.06 -24.14
N GLN A 207 55.91 4.02 -23.65
CA GLN A 207 56.00 5.43 -24.06
C GLN A 207 57.07 6.24 -23.29
N GLY A 208 57.54 5.75 -22.14
CA GLY A 208 58.57 6.41 -21.32
C GLY A 208 59.99 5.89 -21.53
N GLY A 209 60.19 4.98 -22.48
CA GLY A 209 61.50 4.45 -22.87
C GLY A 209 62.06 5.12 -24.14
N LEU A 210 62.25 6.44 -24.10
CA LEU A 210 63.19 7.24 -24.91
C LEU A 210 63.20 8.69 -24.40
#